data_AF-E9D814-F1
#
_entry.id   AF-E9D814-F1
#
_cell.length_a   1.000
_cell.length_b   1.000
_cell.length_c   1.000
_cell.angle_alpha   90.00
_cell.angle_beta   90.00
_cell.angle_gamma   90.00
#
_symmetry.space_group_name_H-M   'P 1'
#
loop_
_entity.id
_entity.type
_entity.pdbx_description
1 polymer ?
#
loop_
_entity_poly.entity_id
_entity_poly.type
_entity_poly.pdbx_seq_one_letter_code
_entity_poly.pdbx_strand_id
1 'polypeptide(L)'
;MDSITQHRVTQEAENFIASIDPSAVCDLASSFHPAKKQCRIFGDVKKGGFNVCFPVQFTGDAADDSTPERWMIRIPILPRLAFPKEKLRGEIATMKFIAEKTTIPIPRLHGYSINSKNQLGLPFMLLEFIEGKPLFTVEVRKLPRPQKRELFAKLGDIYIQLFQHKFDRIGALILDAKDENWVFDHNRPLSVLMNDQTLAGIKPHFIGPNQTFQSTIDYVYAIHQALLDDFYQGKDSIINEEDARSYLYSLHRSRQFLMEWVKPEHNHGHSY
;
A
#
# COMPACT_ATOMS: atom_id res chain seq x y z
N MET A 1 7.34 -16.63 -1.63
CA MET A 1 6.26 -17.41 -0.97
C MET A 1 6.02 -18.67 -1.79
N ASP A 2 6.04 -19.84 -1.16
CA ASP A 2 5.81 -21.12 -1.84
C ASP A 2 4.34 -21.30 -2.27
N SER A 3 4.10 -22.22 -3.20
CA SER A 3 2.78 -22.44 -3.81
C SER A 3 1.73 -22.88 -2.79
N ILE A 4 2.13 -23.66 -1.77
CA ILE A 4 1.22 -24.16 -0.73
C ILE A 4 0.77 -23.00 0.16
N THR A 5 1.71 -22.19 0.63
CA THR A 5 1.41 -20.98 1.40
C THR A 5 0.56 -20.01 0.60
N GLN A 6 0.87 -19.80 -0.69
CA GLN A 6 0.09 -18.91 -1.55
C GLN A 6 -1.35 -19.41 -1.74
N HIS A 7 -1.55 -20.71 -1.94
CA HIS A 7 -2.88 -21.31 -2.04
C HIS A 7 -3.67 -21.12 -0.75
N ARG A 8 -3.07 -21.45 0.41
CA ARG A 8 -3.66 -21.26 1.73
C ARG A 8 -4.08 -19.81 1.98
N VAL A 9 -3.16 -18.86 1.78
CA VAL A 9 -3.41 -17.41 1.95
C VAL A 9 -4.52 -16.93 1.02
N THR A 10 -4.58 -17.46 -0.21
CA THR A 10 -5.64 -17.11 -1.16
C THR A 10 -7.00 -17.60 -0.70
N GLN A 11 -7.10 -18.85 -0.24
CA GLN A 11 -8.34 -19.42 0.28
C GLN A 11 -8.81 -18.69 1.54
N GLU A 12 -7.90 -18.42 2.49
CA GLU A 12 -8.22 -17.65 3.70
C GLU A 12 -8.68 -16.23 3.35
N ALA A 13 -8.07 -15.58 2.36
CA ALA A 13 -8.47 -14.27 1.89
C ALA A 13 -9.88 -14.28 1.27
N GLU A 14 -10.23 -15.31 0.53
CA GLU A 14 -11.56 -15.45 -0.08
C GLU A 14 -12.64 -15.70 0.96
N ASN A 15 -12.38 -16.60 1.91
CA ASN A 15 -13.26 -16.84 3.05
C ASN A 15 -13.43 -15.57 3.90
N PHE A 16 -12.34 -14.83 4.13
CA PHE A 16 -12.37 -13.56 4.83
C PHE A 16 -13.27 -12.54 4.12
N ILE A 17 -13.09 -12.34 2.80
CA ILE A 17 -13.91 -11.40 2.03
C ILE A 17 -15.38 -11.82 2.06
N ALA A 18 -15.67 -13.12 1.90
CA ALA A 18 -17.03 -13.65 1.94
C ALA A 18 -17.70 -13.50 3.32
N SER A 19 -16.91 -13.40 4.39
CA SER A 19 -17.41 -13.20 5.75
C SER A 19 -17.80 -11.75 6.07
N ILE A 20 -17.42 -10.78 5.24
CA ILE A 20 -17.73 -9.37 5.47
C ILE A 20 -19.19 -9.11 5.09
N ASP A 21 -20.01 -8.76 6.08
CA ASP A 21 -21.41 -8.39 5.87
C ASP A 21 -21.50 -7.03 5.14
N PRO A 22 -22.05 -6.99 3.91
CA PRO A 22 -22.21 -5.74 3.17
C PRO A 22 -23.11 -4.70 3.86
N SER A 23 -24.06 -5.14 4.70
CA SER A 23 -24.95 -4.24 5.43
C SER A 23 -24.20 -3.51 6.56
N ALA A 24 -23.36 -4.22 7.31
CA ALA A 24 -22.49 -3.64 8.33
C ALA A 24 -21.50 -2.61 7.74
N VAL A 25 -21.07 -2.79 6.48
CA VAL A 25 -20.25 -1.80 5.76
C VAL A 25 -21.02 -0.51 5.48
N CYS A 26 -22.30 -0.62 5.11
CA CYS A 26 -23.17 0.54 4.93
C CYS A 26 -23.45 1.25 6.27
N ASP A 27 -23.79 0.50 7.32
CA ASP A 27 -24.04 1.04 8.66
C ASP A 27 -22.80 1.81 9.18
N LEU A 28 -21.61 1.25 8.95
CA LEU A 28 -20.34 1.92 9.21
C LEU A 28 -20.25 3.26 8.47
N ALA A 29 -20.44 3.26 7.15
CA ALA A 29 -20.34 4.47 6.33
C ALA A 29 -21.36 5.53 6.79
N SER A 30 -22.61 5.14 7.03
CA SER A 30 -23.66 6.01 7.57
C SER A 30 -23.32 6.58 8.93
N SER A 31 -22.70 5.81 9.82
CA SER A 31 -22.27 6.30 11.13
C SER A 31 -21.18 7.38 11.04
N PHE A 32 -20.35 7.40 9.99
CA PHE A 32 -19.32 8.41 9.79
C PHE A 32 -19.81 9.61 8.95
N HIS A 33 -20.91 9.44 8.23
CA HIS A 33 -21.52 10.54 7.49
C HIS A 33 -22.02 11.64 8.45
N PRO A 34 -21.68 12.93 8.25
CA PRO A 34 -22.08 14.01 9.17
C PRO A 34 -23.59 14.09 9.42
N ALA A 35 -24.39 13.94 8.36
CA ALA A 35 -25.85 13.91 8.44
C ALA A 35 -26.46 12.51 8.70
N LYS A 36 -25.62 11.50 8.99
CA LYS A 36 -26.05 10.09 9.22
C LYS A 36 -26.93 9.53 8.10
N LYS A 37 -26.66 9.92 6.85
CA LYS A 37 -27.44 9.49 5.68
C LYS A 37 -27.29 7.98 5.49
N GLN A 38 -28.37 7.32 5.11
CA GLN A 38 -28.31 5.93 4.71
C GLN A 38 -27.58 5.78 3.38
N CYS A 39 -26.92 4.65 3.18
CA CYS A 39 -26.26 4.35 1.92
C CYS A 39 -26.52 2.92 1.45
N ARG A 40 -26.20 2.69 0.18
CA ARG A 40 -26.17 1.35 -0.42
C ARG A 40 -24.86 1.14 -1.15
N ILE A 41 -24.42 -0.10 -1.24
CA ILE A 41 -23.31 -0.46 -2.13
C ILE A 41 -23.78 -0.30 -3.58
N PHE A 42 -22.94 0.30 -4.43
CA PHE A 42 -23.25 0.50 -5.85
C PHE A 42 -22.12 -0.06 -6.74
N GLY A 43 -22.49 -0.82 -7.77
CA GLY A 43 -21.50 -1.53 -8.59
C GLY A 43 -20.80 -2.66 -7.83
N ASP A 44 -19.73 -3.20 -8.42
CA ASP A 44 -19.06 -4.37 -7.83
C ASP A 44 -18.07 -4.00 -6.74
N VAL A 45 -18.04 -4.83 -5.69
CA VAL A 45 -16.97 -4.85 -4.70
C VAL A 45 -15.65 -5.16 -5.41
N LYS A 46 -14.64 -4.32 -5.20
CA LYS A 46 -13.34 -4.45 -5.88
C LYS A 46 -12.33 -5.10 -4.94
N LYS A 47 -11.74 -6.23 -5.37
CA LYS A 47 -10.68 -6.94 -4.65
C LYS A 47 -9.32 -6.56 -5.25
N GLY A 48 -8.46 -5.92 -4.46
CA GLY A 48 -7.06 -5.66 -4.80
C GLY A 48 -6.11 -6.71 -4.22
N GLY A 49 -4.81 -6.42 -4.26
CA GLY A 49 -3.78 -7.27 -3.65
C GLY A 49 -3.93 -7.39 -2.13
N PHE A 50 -4.13 -6.25 -1.45
CA PHE A 50 -4.11 -6.16 0.02
C PHE A 50 -5.39 -5.61 0.65
N ASN A 51 -6.34 -5.13 -0.15
CA ASN A 51 -7.58 -4.54 0.36
C ASN A 51 -8.76 -5.02 -0.49
N VAL A 52 -9.91 -5.11 0.15
CA VAL A 52 -11.22 -5.19 -0.50
C VAL A 52 -11.91 -3.83 -0.33
N CYS A 53 -12.55 -3.36 -1.40
CA CYS A 53 -13.09 -2.01 -1.52
C CYS A 53 -14.58 -2.07 -1.84
N PHE A 54 -15.40 -1.46 -0.99
CA PHE A 54 -16.85 -1.39 -1.11
C PHE A 54 -17.25 0.03 -1.54
N PRO A 55 -17.64 0.24 -2.80
CA PRO A 55 -18.20 1.51 -3.25
C PRO A 55 -19.60 1.71 -2.66
N VAL A 56 -19.84 2.81 -1.93
CA VAL A 56 -21.16 3.15 -1.38
C VAL A 56 -21.66 4.48 -1.92
N GLN A 57 -22.97 4.57 -2.07
CA GLN A 57 -23.68 5.77 -2.48
C GLN A 57 -24.71 6.13 -1.41
N PHE A 58 -24.64 7.36 -0.90
CA PHE A 58 -25.60 7.88 0.08
C PHE A 58 -26.91 8.29 -0.60
N THR A 59 -28.00 8.22 0.14
CA THR A 59 -29.30 8.71 -0.30
C THR A 59 -29.27 10.24 -0.43
N GLY A 60 -29.56 10.76 -1.63
CA GLY A 60 -29.75 12.20 -1.84
C GLY A 60 -31.01 12.70 -1.14
N ASP A 61 -31.05 14.00 -0.84
CA ASP A 61 -32.31 14.64 -0.45
C ASP A 61 -33.17 14.75 -1.72
N ALA A 62 -34.44 14.34 -1.65
CA ALA A 62 -35.33 14.18 -2.82
C ALA A 62 -35.60 15.46 -3.63
N ALA A 63 -35.01 16.59 -3.23
CA ALA A 63 -35.20 17.92 -3.83
C ALA A 63 -33.96 18.46 -4.55
N ASP A 64 -32.83 17.74 -4.58
CA ASP A 64 -31.58 18.24 -5.16
C ASP A 64 -31.17 17.42 -6.39
N ASP A 65 -31.01 18.11 -7.53
CA ASP A 65 -30.57 17.54 -8.81
C ASP A 65 -29.04 17.30 -8.83
N SER A 66 -28.45 17.18 -7.64
CA SER A 66 -27.01 17.07 -7.43
C SER A 66 -26.52 15.63 -7.60
N THR A 67 -25.27 15.51 -8.05
CA THR A 67 -24.59 14.22 -8.15
C THR A 67 -24.55 13.54 -6.78
N PRO A 68 -24.95 12.26 -6.69
CA PRO A 68 -25.05 11.58 -5.40
C PRO A 68 -23.68 11.46 -4.73
N GLU A 69 -23.60 11.75 -3.43
CA GLU A 69 -22.37 11.59 -2.66
C GLU A 69 -21.97 10.10 -2.59
N ARG A 70 -20.71 9.81 -2.91
CA ARG A 70 -20.17 8.46 -3.01
C ARG A 70 -18.86 8.34 -2.26
N TRP A 71 -18.72 7.29 -1.46
CA TRP A 71 -17.49 6.94 -0.75
C TRP A 71 -16.98 5.55 -1.17
N MET A 72 -15.72 5.29 -0.88
CA MET A 72 -15.05 4.01 -1.03
C MET A 72 -14.58 3.51 0.33
N ILE A 73 -15.16 2.41 0.82
CA ILE A 73 -14.78 1.79 2.08
C ILE A 73 -13.70 0.77 1.77
N ARG A 74 -12.50 0.96 2.31
CA ARG A 74 -11.36 0.07 2.11
C ARG A 74 -11.08 -0.73 3.37
N ILE A 75 -11.12 -2.05 3.26
CA ILE A 75 -10.85 -2.98 4.36
C ILE A 75 -9.60 -3.79 4.00
N PRO A 76 -8.55 -3.79 4.82
CA PRO A 76 -7.38 -4.64 4.62
C PRO A 76 -7.75 -6.13 4.66
N ILE A 77 -7.26 -6.89 3.68
CA ILE A 77 -7.42 -8.34 3.62
C ILE A 77 -6.42 -8.95 4.61
N LEU A 78 -6.84 -9.12 5.86
CA LEU A 78 -5.96 -9.51 6.97
C LEU A 78 -5.13 -10.78 6.69
N PRO A 79 -5.67 -11.86 6.07
CA PRO A 79 -4.87 -13.04 5.76
C PRO A 79 -3.68 -12.79 4.82
N ARG A 80 -3.69 -11.68 4.06
CA ARG A 80 -2.60 -11.29 3.14
C ARG A 80 -1.61 -10.31 3.76
N LEU A 81 -1.76 -9.99 5.04
CA LEU A 81 -0.98 -8.95 5.70
C LEU A 81 -0.29 -9.49 6.95
N ALA A 82 1.03 -9.55 6.90
CA ALA A 82 1.86 -9.83 8.06
C ALA A 82 1.85 -8.67 9.07
N PHE A 83 1.76 -7.43 8.58
CA PHE A 83 1.87 -6.20 9.39
C PHE A 83 0.66 -5.27 9.16
N PRO A 84 -0.59 -5.72 9.44
CA PRO A 84 -1.78 -4.98 9.03
C PRO A 84 -1.88 -3.58 9.66
N LYS A 85 -1.53 -3.44 10.95
CA LYS A 85 -1.57 -2.15 11.66
C LYS A 85 -0.50 -1.19 11.15
N GLU A 86 0.74 -1.65 11.06
CA GLU A 86 1.90 -0.85 10.60
C GLU A 86 1.66 -0.35 9.16
N LYS A 87 1.23 -1.25 8.27
CA LYS A 87 0.88 -0.90 6.89
C LYS A 87 -0.24 0.14 6.84
N LEU A 88 -1.33 -0.07 7.58
CA LEU A 88 -2.48 0.84 7.53
C LEU A 88 -2.14 2.22 8.09
N ARG A 89 -1.39 2.29 9.21
CA ARG A 89 -0.88 3.55 9.75
C ARG A 89 -0.01 4.28 8.73
N GLY A 90 0.89 3.57 8.03
CA GLY A 90 1.73 4.16 7.01
C GLY A 90 0.95 4.70 5.80
N GLU A 91 -0.08 3.98 5.35
CA GLU A 91 -0.95 4.42 4.26
C GLU A 91 -1.71 5.71 4.63
N ILE A 92 -2.30 5.77 5.82
CA ILE A 92 -3.03 6.94 6.29
C ILE A 92 -2.08 8.14 6.50
N ALA A 93 -0.92 7.91 7.11
CA ALA A 93 0.09 8.94 7.32
C ALA A 93 0.56 9.54 5.98
N THR A 94 0.80 8.69 4.99
CA THR A 94 1.21 9.13 3.64
C THR A 94 0.11 9.95 2.98
N MET A 95 -1.16 9.55 3.08
CA MET A 95 -2.29 10.34 2.56
C MET A 95 -2.36 11.72 3.22
N LYS A 96 -2.24 11.79 4.56
CA LYS A 96 -2.24 13.07 5.29
C LYS A 96 -1.07 13.95 4.89
N PHE A 97 0.13 13.38 4.77
CA PHE A 97 1.32 14.08 4.33
C PHE A 97 1.14 14.68 2.93
N ILE A 98 0.67 13.88 1.96
CA ILE A 98 0.43 14.35 0.58
C ILE A 98 -0.62 15.47 0.56
N ALA A 99 -1.73 15.31 1.30
CA ALA A 99 -2.77 16.33 1.38
C ALA A 99 -2.28 17.65 1.99
N GLU A 100 -1.37 17.60 2.96
CA GLU A 100 -0.85 18.79 3.65
C GLU A 100 0.27 19.48 2.86
N LYS A 101 1.14 18.70 2.21
CA LYS A 101 2.40 19.20 1.65
C LYS A 101 2.37 19.42 0.14
N THR A 102 1.37 18.91 -0.56
CA THR A 102 1.28 18.97 -2.03
C THR A 102 -0.09 19.46 -2.48
N THR A 103 -0.21 19.79 -3.76
CA THR A 103 -1.51 20.05 -4.41
C THR A 103 -1.99 18.83 -5.21
N ILE A 104 -1.37 17.65 -5.02
CA ILE A 104 -1.72 16.44 -5.74
C ILE A 104 -3.12 16.02 -5.33
N PRO A 105 -4.06 15.86 -6.29
CA PRO A 105 -5.41 15.43 -5.97
C PRO A 105 -5.39 13.97 -5.50
N ILE A 106 -5.75 13.76 -4.24
CA ILE A 106 -5.94 12.44 -3.64
C ILE A 106 -7.35 12.34 -3.02
N PRO A 107 -7.91 11.12 -2.87
CA PRO A 107 -9.19 10.95 -2.22
C PRO A 107 -9.17 11.50 -0.80
N ARG A 108 -10.17 12.31 -0.43
CA ARG A 108 -10.33 12.78 0.94
C ARG A 108 -10.61 11.62 1.89
N LEU A 109 -10.00 11.68 3.08
CA LEU A 109 -10.20 10.71 4.15
C LEU A 109 -11.36 11.17 5.05
N HIS A 110 -12.46 10.43 5.06
CA HIS A 110 -13.63 10.70 5.90
C HIS A 110 -13.53 10.09 7.30
N GLY A 111 -12.75 9.01 7.44
CA GLY A 111 -12.57 8.32 8.71
C GLY A 111 -11.78 7.03 8.52
N TYR A 112 -11.32 6.45 9.63
CA TYR A 112 -10.61 5.18 9.63
C TYR A 112 -10.63 4.55 11.03
N SER A 113 -10.34 3.26 11.08
CA SER A 113 -9.99 2.57 12.32
C SER A 113 -8.83 1.62 12.04
N ILE A 114 -7.79 1.69 12.86
CA ILE A 114 -6.59 0.84 12.72
C ILE A 114 -6.75 -0.50 13.46
N ASN A 115 -7.64 -0.53 14.45
CA ASN A 115 -7.90 -1.71 15.26
C ASN A 115 -9.30 -2.28 14.97
N SER A 116 -9.52 -3.53 15.36
CA SER A 116 -10.79 -4.24 15.24
C SER A 116 -11.80 -3.93 16.35
N LYS A 117 -11.48 -3.04 17.30
CA LYS A 117 -12.39 -2.64 18.39
C LYS A 117 -13.31 -1.52 17.91
N ASN A 118 -14.08 -1.80 16.87
CA ASN A 118 -15.04 -0.89 16.26
C ASN A 118 -16.26 -1.68 15.78
N GLN A 119 -17.32 -1.00 15.33
CA GLN A 119 -18.59 -1.64 14.95
C GLN A 119 -18.48 -2.68 13.83
N LEU A 120 -17.50 -2.57 12.94
CA LEU A 120 -17.26 -3.53 11.86
C LEU A 120 -16.41 -4.73 12.33
N GLY A 121 -15.77 -4.65 13.49
CA GLY A 121 -14.84 -5.69 13.95
C GLY A 121 -13.53 -5.78 13.14
N LEU A 122 -13.31 -4.87 12.18
CA LEU A 122 -12.21 -4.90 11.22
C LEU A 122 -11.57 -3.51 11.09
N PRO A 123 -10.26 -3.43 10.78
CA PRO A 123 -9.67 -2.15 10.40
C PRO A 123 -10.22 -1.67 9.05
N PHE A 124 -10.33 -0.36 8.85
CA PHE A 124 -10.88 0.22 7.62
C PHE A 124 -10.38 1.65 7.37
N MET A 125 -10.59 2.13 6.14
CA MET A 125 -10.58 3.54 5.75
C MET A 125 -11.83 3.89 4.97
N LEU A 126 -12.37 5.07 5.20
CA LEU A 126 -13.49 5.66 4.48
C LEU A 126 -12.93 6.77 3.61
N LEU A 127 -12.95 6.58 2.29
CA LEU A 127 -12.38 7.52 1.34
C LEU A 127 -13.46 8.10 0.46
N GLU A 128 -13.22 9.30 -0.05
CA GLU A 128 -13.97 9.86 -1.16
C GLU A 128 -13.92 8.89 -2.37
N PHE A 129 -15.04 8.74 -3.07
CA PHE A 129 -15.05 8.00 -4.32
C PHE A 129 -14.62 8.90 -5.47
N ILE A 130 -13.51 8.55 -6.14
CA ILE A 130 -13.02 9.30 -7.30
C ILE A 130 -13.60 8.71 -8.57
N GLU A 131 -14.41 9.50 -9.27
CA GLU A 131 -14.87 9.16 -10.61
C GLU A 131 -13.75 9.34 -11.63
N GLY A 132 -13.47 8.30 -12.40
CA GLY A 132 -12.43 8.36 -13.40
C GLY A 132 -12.21 7.05 -14.14
N LYS A 133 -11.28 7.08 -15.08
CA LYS A 133 -10.82 5.92 -15.83
C LYS A 133 -9.38 5.61 -15.42
N PRO A 134 -9.06 4.38 -15.01
CA PRO A 134 -7.69 4.00 -14.76
C PRO A 134 -6.84 4.19 -16.01
N LEU A 135 -5.63 4.76 -15.87
CA LEU A 135 -4.79 5.07 -17.03
C LEU A 135 -4.43 3.83 -17.87
N PHE A 136 -4.33 2.65 -17.25
CA PHE A 136 -4.02 1.40 -17.95
C PHE A 136 -5.09 0.98 -18.96
N THR A 137 -6.34 1.46 -18.81
CA THR A 137 -7.42 1.20 -19.78
C THR A 137 -7.40 2.20 -20.94
N VAL A 138 -6.50 3.19 -20.91
CA VAL A 138 -6.40 4.24 -21.93
C VAL A 138 -5.28 3.88 -22.88
N GLU A 139 -5.60 3.85 -24.18
CA GLU A 139 -4.58 3.71 -25.22
C GLU A 139 -3.80 5.02 -25.41
N VAL A 140 -2.88 5.30 -24.49
CA VAL A 140 -2.09 6.56 -24.47
C VAL A 140 -1.45 6.85 -25.83
N ARG A 141 -1.02 5.81 -26.57
CA ARG A 141 -0.43 5.97 -27.90
C ARG A 141 -1.38 6.63 -28.90
N LYS A 142 -2.68 6.31 -28.84
CA LYS A 142 -3.73 6.81 -29.73
C LYS A 142 -4.32 8.16 -29.31
N LEU A 143 -3.95 8.71 -28.14
CA LEU A 143 -4.43 10.01 -27.71
C LEU A 143 -3.97 11.13 -28.66
N PRO A 144 -4.85 12.10 -28.99
CA PRO A 144 -4.46 13.32 -29.68
C PRO A 144 -3.29 14.02 -28.97
N ARG A 145 -2.40 14.64 -29.76
CA ARG A 145 -1.20 15.32 -29.21
C ARG A 145 -1.51 16.28 -28.03
N PRO A 146 -2.56 17.11 -28.06
CA PRO A 146 -2.88 18.01 -26.94
C PRO A 146 -3.17 17.26 -25.63
N GLN A 147 -3.99 16.21 -25.67
CA GLN A 147 -4.36 15.41 -24.50
C GLN A 147 -3.16 14.62 -23.95
N LYS A 148 -2.34 14.07 -24.85
CA LYS A 148 -1.09 13.38 -24.47
C LYS A 148 -0.13 14.33 -23.75
N ARG A 149 0.02 15.56 -24.26
CA ARG A 149 0.85 16.59 -23.63
C ARG A 149 0.33 16.96 -22.24
N GLU A 150 -0.98 17.16 -22.11
CA GLU A 150 -1.61 17.47 -20.82
C GLU A 150 -1.41 16.34 -19.80
N LEU A 151 -1.61 15.08 -20.21
CA LEU A 151 -1.38 13.91 -19.35
C LEU A 151 0.06 13.87 -18.82
N PHE A 152 1.06 13.99 -19.70
CA PHE A 152 2.46 13.96 -19.29
C PHE A 152 2.86 15.19 -18.47
N ALA A 153 2.27 16.35 -18.74
CA ALA A 153 2.49 17.55 -17.93
C ALA A 153 1.98 17.34 -16.49
N LYS A 154 0.77 16.80 -16.32
CA LYS A 154 0.21 16.49 -14.99
C LYS A 154 1.01 15.41 -14.26
N LEU A 155 1.46 14.36 -14.97
CA LEU A 155 2.34 13.36 -14.37
C LEU A 155 3.66 13.97 -13.91
N GLY A 156 4.28 14.80 -14.75
CA GLY A 156 5.52 15.51 -14.41
C GLY A 156 5.35 16.39 -13.17
N ASP A 157 4.25 17.14 -13.09
CA ASP A 157 3.92 17.96 -11.93
C ASP A 157 3.81 17.13 -10.64
N ILE A 158 3.10 16.00 -10.67
CA ILE A 158 3.02 15.05 -9.53
C ILE A 158 4.42 14.58 -9.11
N TYR A 159 5.25 14.13 -10.06
CA TYR A 159 6.60 13.65 -9.75
C TYR A 159 7.48 14.75 -9.15
N ILE A 160 7.41 15.98 -9.68
CA ILE A 160 8.18 17.11 -9.16
C ILE A 160 7.78 17.43 -7.73
N GLN A 161 6.47 17.50 -7.44
CA GLN A 161 5.98 17.78 -6.09
C GLN A 161 6.42 16.71 -5.09
N LEU A 162 6.31 15.42 -5.44
CA LEU A 162 6.80 14.34 -4.58
C LEU A 162 8.32 14.43 -4.37
N PHE A 163 9.09 14.71 -5.43
CA PHE A 163 10.55 14.80 -5.37
C PHE A 163 11.07 16.02 -4.57
N GLN A 164 10.25 17.04 -4.36
CA GLN A 164 10.62 18.18 -3.51
C GLN A 164 10.67 17.81 -2.02
N HIS A 165 10.03 16.71 -1.63
CA HIS A 165 9.99 16.26 -0.25
C HIS A 165 11.14 15.30 0.04
N LYS A 166 12.10 15.83 0.79
CA LYS A 166 13.37 15.18 1.10
C LYS A 166 13.40 14.75 2.57
N PHE A 167 13.70 13.49 2.80
CA PHE A 167 13.87 12.88 4.11
C PHE A 167 15.35 12.61 4.39
N ASP A 168 15.81 12.74 5.62
CA ASP A 168 17.22 12.55 5.99
C ASP A 168 17.65 11.07 6.12
N ARG A 169 16.73 10.14 5.91
CA ARG A 169 16.94 8.69 5.99
C ARG A 169 15.92 7.95 5.12
N ILE A 170 16.23 6.70 4.78
CA ILE A 170 15.29 5.74 4.20
C ILE A 170 14.45 5.16 5.33
N GLY A 171 13.16 5.43 5.29
CA GLY A 171 12.17 5.02 6.27
C GLY A 171 10.78 5.09 5.66
N ALA A 172 9.75 5.05 6.51
CA ALA A 172 8.37 5.21 6.07
C ALA A 172 7.63 6.17 7.00
N LEU A 173 6.76 7.00 6.42
CA LEU A 173 5.80 7.80 7.17
C LEU A 173 4.91 6.88 8.02
N ILE A 174 4.59 7.31 9.23
CA ILE A 174 3.67 6.62 10.12
C ILE A 174 2.82 7.62 10.88
N LEU A 175 1.68 7.18 11.41
CA LEU A 175 0.92 8.00 12.32
C LEU A 175 1.62 8.11 13.68
N ASP A 176 1.45 9.24 14.35
CA ASP A 176 1.88 9.47 15.73
C ASP A 176 1.21 8.51 16.72
N ALA A 177 1.62 8.56 17.99
CA ALA A 177 1.10 7.67 19.02
C ALA A 177 -0.43 7.80 19.25
N LYS A 178 -1.03 8.93 18.84
CA LYS A 178 -2.47 9.19 18.96
C LYS A 178 -3.26 8.80 17.71
N ASP A 179 -2.57 8.31 16.68
CA ASP A 179 -3.16 8.04 15.37
C ASP A 179 -3.74 9.29 14.69
N GLU A 180 -3.24 10.49 14.99
CA GLU A 180 -3.82 11.77 14.55
C GLU A 180 -3.00 12.46 13.47
N ASN A 181 -1.69 12.58 13.63
CA ASN A 181 -0.82 13.27 12.69
C ASN A 181 0.18 12.31 12.05
N TRP A 182 0.67 12.68 10.86
CA TRP A 182 1.78 11.95 10.24
C TRP A 182 3.10 12.41 10.88
N VAL A 183 4.03 11.48 11.03
CA VAL A 183 5.41 11.73 11.44
C VAL A 183 6.35 10.95 10.53
N PHE A 184 7.53 11.51 10.31
CA PHE A 184 8.64 10.80 9.71
C PHE A 184 9.69 10.55 10.79
N ASP A 185 9.62 9.37 11.40
CA ASP A 185 10.44 8.97 12.54
C ASP A 185 11.17 7.65 12.21
N HIS A 186 11.60 6.92 13.23
CA HIS A 186 12.21 5.61 13.14
C HIS A 186 11.16 4.55 12.78
N ASN A 187 10.61 4.56 11.57
CA ASN A 187 9.71 3.52 11.08
C ASN A 187 10.28 2.89 9.80
N ARG A 188 10.34 1.57 9.79
CA ARG A 188 10.98 0.81 8.71
C ARG A 188 10.21 0.89 7.38
N PRO A 189 10.91 0.82 6.23
CA PRO A 189 10.25 0.63 4.95
C PRO A 189 9.74 -0.81 4.83
N LEU A 190 8.41 -0.99 4.82
CA LEU A 190 7.80 -2.29 4.57
C LEU A 190 7.81 -2.62 3.07
N SER A 191 8.30 -3.81 2.72
CA SER A 191 8.25 -4.33 1.34
C SER A 191 7.30 -5.52 1.20
N VAL A 192 6.86 -5.77 -0.03
CA VAL A 192 6.05 -6.96 -0.37
C VAL A 192 6.81 -8.24 -0.04
N LEU A 193 8.13 -8.26 -0.30
CA LEU A 193 9.00 -9.39 0.06
C LEU A 193 8.91 -9.70 1.56
N MET A 194 9.02 -8.68 2.42
CA MET A 194 8.95 -8.88 3.88
C MET A 194 7.60 -9.42 4.33
N ASN A 195 6.51 -8.91 3.74
CA ASN A 195 5.17 -9.41 3.99
C ASN A 195 5.06 -10.89 3.65
N ASP A 196 5.50 -11.25 2.44
CA ASP A 196 5.36 -12.60 1.90
C ASP A 196 6.22 -13.62 2.65
N GLN A 197 7.44 -13.24 3.03
CA GLN A 197 8.31 -14.06 3.86
C GLN A 197 7.71 -14.33 5.24
N THR A 198 7.17 -13.30 5.88
CA THR A 198 6.55 -13.44 7.20
C THR A 198 5.32 -14.36 7.14
N LEU A 199 4.50 -14.24 6.09
CA LEU A 199 3.35 -15.13 5.87
C LEU A 199 3.76 -16.58 5.55
N ALA A 200 4.93 -16.78 4.96
CA ALA A 200 5.55 -18.09 4.74
C ALA A 200 6.22 -18.67 6.01
N GLY A 201 6.23 -17.92 7.12
CA GLY A 201 6.86 -18.33 8.37
C GLY A 201 8.39 -18.26 8.35
N ILE A 202 8.97 -17.60 7.34
CA ILE A 202 10.41 -17.29 7.29
C ILE A 202 10.67 -16.27 8.41
N LYS A 203 11.75 -16.47 9.16
CA LYS A 203 12.28 -15.50 10.13
C LYS A 203 13.55 -14.88 9.55
N PRO A 204 13.43 -14.03 8.53
CA PRO A 204 14.59 -13.40 7.98
C PRO A 204 15.14 -12.39 8.99
N HIS A 205 16.38 -12.00 8.72
CA HIS A 205 17.09 -10.93 9.41
C HIS A 205 16.45 -9.60 9.00
N PHE A 206 15.21 -9.40 9.43
CA PHE A 206 14.42 -8.24 9.07
C PHE A 206 14.96 -6.99 9.72
N ILE A 207 14.70 -5.90 9.01
CA ILE A 207 14.68 -4.54 9.52
C ILE A 207 13.74 -4.51 10.73
N GLY A 208 14.27 -4.21 11.92
CA GLY A 208 13.46 -4.07 13.13
C GLY A 208 12.38 -2.99 12.94
N PRO A 209 11.24 -3.05 13.65
CA PRO A 209 10.15 -2.07 13.48
C PRO A 209 10.61 -0.61 13.51
N ASN A 210 11.60 -0.31 14.35
CA ASN A 210 12.14 1.03 14.52
C ASN A 210 13.46 1.30 13.77
N GLN A 211 13.76 0.54 12.73
CA GLN A 211 15.03 0.64 12.02
C GLN A 211 14.87 1.35 10.69
N THR A 212 15.72 2.35 10.47
CA THR A 212 15.82 3.18 9.26
C THR A 212 17.26 3.18 8.76
N PHE A 213 17.49 3.65 7.54
CA PHE A 213 18.84 3.64 6.93
C PHE A 213 19.30 5.05 6.57
N GLN A 214 20.55 5.37 6.89
CA GLN A 214 21.19 6.63 6.48
C GLN A 214 22.03 6.47 5.20
N SER A 215 22.01 5.27 4.63
CA SER A 215 22.88 4.83 3.54
C SER A 215 22.05 4.00 2.56
N THR A 216 22.09 4.37 1.28
CA THR A 216 21.47 3.59 0.21
C THR A 216 22.07 2.19 0.15
N ILE A 217 23.39 2.08 0.32
CA ILE A 217 24.11 0.79 0.37
C ILE A 217 23.58 -0.09 1.49
N ASP A 218 23.38 0.45 2.70
CA ASP A 218 22.91 -0.36 3.84
C ASP A 218 21.48 -0.86 3.62
N TYR A 219 20.62 -0.02 3.01
CA TYR A 219 19.26 -0.43 2.67
C TYR A 219 19.25 -1.52 1.58
N VAL A 220 20.01 -1.33 0.50
CA VAL A 220 20.15 -2.33 -0.57
C VAL A 220 20.73 -3.63 -0.01
N TYR A 221 21.67 -3.56 0.93
CA TYR A 221 22.21 -4.72 1.62
C TYR A 221 21.15 -5.45 2.44
N ALA A 222 20.31 -4.73 3.17
CA ALA A 222 19.22 -5.32 3.93
C ALA A 222 18.20 -6.05 3.04
N ILE A 223 17.84 -5.46 1.88
CA ILE A 223 16.97 -6.12 0.90
C ILE A 223 17.65 -7.36 0.29
N HIS A 224 18.94 -7.26 -0.03
CA HIS A 224 19.72 -8.40 -0.55
C HIS A 224 19.79 -9.55 0.46
N GLN A 225 20.01 -9.25 1.74
CA GLN A 225 20.00 -10.23 2.81
C GLN A 225 18.64 -10.90 2.96
N ALA A 226 17.54 -10.16 2.82
CA ALA A 226 16.20 -10.74 2.81
C ALA A 226 16.02 -11.73 1.64
N LEU A 227 16.56 -11.45 0.44
CA LEU A 227 16.52 -12.39 -0.68
C LEU A 227 17.34 -13.67 -0.39
N LEU A 228 18.50 -13.55 0.25
CA LEU A 228 19.28 -14.71 0.69
C LEU A 228 18.51 -15.55 1.72
N ASP A 229 17.83 -14.91 2.67
CA ASP A 229 17.01 -15.60 3.66
C ASP A 229 15.85 -16.36 2.99
N ASP A 230 15.23 -15.81 1.94
CA ASP A 230 14.24 -16.51 1.11
C ASP A 230 14.82 -17.79 0.50
N PHE A 231 16.02 -17.68 -0.07
CA PHE A 231 16.70 -18.82 -0.68
C PHE A 231 17.00 -19.93 0.33
N TYR A 232 17.56 -19.57 1.50
CA TYR A 232 17.99 -20.56 2.50
C TYR A 232 16.87 -21.13 3.36
N GLN A 233 15.83 -20.35 3.66
CA GLN A 233 14.75 -20.76 4.57
C GLN A 233 13.46 -21.15 3.84
N GLY A 234 13.30 -20.73 2.58
CA GLY A 234 12.13 -21.07 1.78
C GLY A 234 12.10 -22.56 1.43
N LYS A 235 10.91 -23.16 1.52
CA LYS A 235 10.74 -24.61 1.32
C LYS A 235 10.80 -25.03 -0.16
N ASP A 236 10.42 -24.13 -1.06
CA ASP A 236 10.31 -24.37 -2.50
C ASP A 236 11.19 -23.38 -3.30
N SER A 237 12.31 -22.95 -2.73
CA SER A 237 13.15 -21.90 -3.33
C SER A 237 13.95 -22.37 -4.56
N ILE A 238 13.99 -23.68 -4.82
CA ILE A 238 14.72 -24.29 -5.94
C ILE A 238 13.91 -25.45 -6.54
N ILE A 239 14.00 -25.63 -7.86
CA ILE A 239 13.38 -26.75 -8.58
C ILE A 239 14.32 -27.96 -8.62
N ASN A 240 15.60 -27.73 -8.87
CA ASN A 240 16.64 -28.75 -8.96
C ASN A 240 18.02 -28.14 -8.67
N GLU A 241 19.09 -28.95 -8.77
CA GLU A 241 20.45 -28.50 -8.49
C GLU A 241 20.96 -27.41 -9.44
N GLU A 242 20.60 -27.46 -10.73
CA GLU A 242 21.01 -26.47 -11.73
C GLU A 242 20.36 -25.11 -11.43
N ASP A 243 19.07 -25.11 -11.11
CA ASP A 243 18.31 -23.95 -10.68
C ASP A 243 18.90 -23.35 -9.39
N ALA A 244 19.22 -24.20 -8.41
CA ALA A 244 19.87 -23.77 -7.17
C ALA A 244 21.22 -23.07 -7.41
N ARG A 245 22.07 -23.64 -8.27
CA ARG A 245 23.37 -23.06 -8.65
C ARG A 245 23.18 -21.73 -9.37
N SER A 246 22.24 -21.66 -10.30
CA SER A 246 21.93 -20.45 -11.07
C SER A 246 21.39 -19.34 -10.16
N TYR A 247 20.51 -19.67 -9.22
CA TYR A 247 19.95 -18.72 -8.26
C TYR A 247 21.03 -18.21 -7.30
N LEU A 248 21.84 -19.09 -6.69
CA LEU A 248 22.96 -18.66 -5.85
C LEU A 248 23.95 -17.79 -6.62
N TYR A 249 24.32 -18.18 -7.84
CA TYR A 249 25.19 -17.38 -8.70
C TYR A 249 24.59 -15.99 -8.93
N SER A 250 23.30 -15.90 -9.26
CA SER A 250 22.61 -14.64 -9.49
C SER A 250 22.56 -13.77 -8.24
N LEU A 251 22.31 -14.34 -7.05
CA LEU A 251 22.33 -13.63 -5.78
C LEU A 251 23.73 -13.11 -5.42
N HIS A 252 24.76 -13.94 -5.58
CA HIS A 252 26.14 -13.50 -5.30
C HIS A 252 26.61 -12.43 -6.29
N ARG A 253 26.29 -12.58 -7.58
CA ARG A 253 26.63 -11.59 -8.60
C ARG A 253 25.87 -10.29 -8.41
N SER A 254 24.58 -10.34 -8.11
CA SER A 254 23.79 -9.13 -7.85
C SER A 254 24.37 -8.32 -6.70
N ARG A 255 24.84 -8.98 -5.63
CA ARG A 255 25.52 -8.29 -4.51
C ARG A 255 26.75 -7.50 -4.96
N GLN A 256 27.55 -8.03 -5.87
CA GLN A 256 28.74 -7.34 -6.38
C GLN A 256 28.36 -6.07 -7.15
N PHE A 257 27.39 -6.19 -8.07
CA PHE A 257 26.97 -5.07 -8.92
C PHE A 257 26.15 -4.01 -8.17
N LEU A 258 25.27 -4.42 -7.26
CA LEU A 258 24.39 -3.51 -6.52
C LEU A 258 25.19 -2.50 -5.69
N MET A 259 26.36 -2.89 -5.18
CA MET A 259 27.24 -2.00 -4.44
C MET A 259 27.96 -0.97 -5.32
N GLU A 260 28.16 -1.28 -6.61
CA GLU A 260 28.76 -0.37 -7.59
C GLU A 260 27.73 0.58 -8.22
N TRP A 261 26.45 0.22 -8.19
CA TRP A 261 25.36 1.06 -8.76
C TRP A 261 25.08 2.32 -7.95
N VAL A 262 25.39 2.31 -6.66
CA VAL A 262 25.24 3.48 -5.80
C VAL A 262 26.47 4.35 -5.97
N LYS A 263 26.31 5.47 -6.69
CA LYS A 263 27.38 6.47 -6.75
C LYS A 263 27.70 6.97 -5.33
N PRO A 264 28.98 7.10 -4.94
CA PRO A 264 29.36 7.50 -3.58
C PRO A 264 28.68 8.78 -3.10
N GLU A 265 28.50 9.76 -3.98
CA GLU A 265 27.82 11.04 -3.70
C GLU A 265 26.31 10.92 -3.46
N HIS A 266 25.71 9.77 -3.75
CA HIS A 266 24.29 9.45 -3.53
C HIS A 266 24.09 8.38 -2.46
N ASN A 267 25.16 7.88 -1.86
CA ASN A 267 25.03 6.89 -0.79
C ASN A 267 24.38 7.50 0.45
N HIS A 268 24.78 8.72 0.80
CA HIS A 268 24.27 9.48 1.92
C HIS A 268 23.56 10.75 1.44
N GLY A 269 22.63 11.24 2.24
CA GLY A 269 21.90 12.47 1.94
C GLY A 269 20.39 12.24 1.94
N HIS A 270 19.67 13.18 1.34
CA HIS A 270 18.23 13.14 1.39
C HIS A 270 17.65 12.03 0.51
N SER A 271 16.87 11.14 1.12
CA SER A 271 15.99 10.19 0.46
C SER A 271 14.71 10.91 0.00
N TYR A 272 14.11 10.42 -1.08
CA TYR A 272 12.84 10.92 -1.63
C TYR A 272 11.69 9.99 -1.26
#